data_AF-A0A931UU11-F1
#
_entry.id   AF-A0A931UU11-F1
#
_cell.length_a   1.000
_cell.length_b   1.000
_cell.length_c   1.000
_cell.angle_alpha   90.00
_cell.angle_beta   90.00
_cell.angle_gamma   90.00
#
_symmetry.space_group_name_H-M   'P 1'
#
loop_
_entity.id
_entity.type
_entity.pdbx_description
1 polymer ?
#
loop_
_entity_poly.entity_id
_entity_poly.type
_entity_poly.pdbx_seq_one_letter_code
_entity_poly.pdbx_strand_id
1 'polypeptide(L)'
;MRPIRGWLHAWAIAAVACGGVQVEPATAPVAAPEKPPPTAPAAAPSAAPAPSAKAWSPVDAPDPEKAMRWSLAAIACFTAGTWDEARDAAGSAPSRCGVLATEALGAKANDDQALAAVRSLDAVAVARVVDAIERAAPDDPHLPALIRATAEAAREAIAARRACEVLRKDLAAKDAAKHDAHLQGSAAVLGAKEALARLDTLDAGPHAALARTTTLVLAADHVESARGLAPRAKVVVAAPAFEVALAVPRPAKFEPGAWLSYVTAAAKAAGHPVKIKGTTHEREQAAFAGVAAGFADRFAALADMATTPEVKAVAAGYAKRLRAVVDEAAKKAKAKVDAGAAADDAEAKKPIKKKKP
;
A
#
# COMPACT_ATOMS: atom_id res chain seq x y z
N MET A 1 9.16 -14.81 1.62
CA MET A 1 8.48 -13.62 1.07
C MET A 1 9.42 -12.96 0.09
N ARG A 2 9.11 -12.94 -1.22
CA ARG A 2 9.92 -12.20 -2.20
C ARG A 2 9.81 -10.70 -1.89
N PRO A 3 10.90 -9.92 -1.96
CA PRO A 3 10.81 -8.48 -1.82
C PRO A 3 9.86 -7.94 -2.90
N ILE A 4 8.91 -7.10 -2.50
CA ILE A 4 7.96 -6.41 -3.39
C ILE A 4 8.78 -5.36 -4.15
N ARG A 5 9.63 -5.80 -5.08
CA ARG A 5 10.14 -4.94 -6.16
C ARG A 5 8.94 -4.58 -7.01
N GLY A 6 8.27 -3.46 -6.70
CA GLY A 6 7.01 -3.21 -7.40
C GLY A 6 6.35 -1.84 -7.28
N TRP A 7 6.83 -0.89 -6.47
CA TRP A 7 6.22 0.44 -6.42
C TRP A 7 6.31 1.19 -7.78
N LEU A 8 7.36 0.93 -8.58
CA LEU A 8 7.63 1.63 -9.85
C LEU A 8 7.66 0.71 -11.09
N HIS A 9 8.09 -0.56 -10.96
CA HIS A 9 8.11 -1.48 -12.10
C HIS A 9 6.71 -1.96 -12.51
N ALA A 10 5.76 -2.05 -11.57
CA ALA A 10 4.39 -2.46 -11.90
C ALA A 10 3.65 -1.40 -12.76
N TRP A 11 4.00 -0.12 -12.64
CA TRP A 11 3.45 0.96 -13.49
C TRP A 11 4.01 0.93 -14.93
N ALA A 12 5.25 0.48 -15.10
CA ALA A 12 5.87 0.34 -16.42
C ALA A 12 5.43 -0.96 -17.12
N ILE A 13 5.31 -2.07 -16.39
CA ILE A 13 5.07 -3.41 -16.96
C ILE A 13 3.57 -3.70 -17.16
N ALA A 14 2.67 -3.21 -16.31
CA ALA A 14 1.22 -3.44 -16.47
C ALA A 14 0.62 -2.75 -17.71
N ALA A 15 1.34 -1.81 -18.33
CA ALA A 15 0.95 -1.19 -19.60
C ALA A 15 1.27 -2.05 -20.84
N VAL A 16 2.05 -3.14 -20.70
CA VAL A 16 2.52 -3.97 -21.82
C VAL A 16 1.79 -5.32 -21.91
N ALA A 17 1.22 -5.83 -20.82
CA ALA A 17 0.70 -7.21 -20.75
C ALA A 17 -0.81 -7.38 -21.00
N CYS A 18 -1.46 -6.47 -21.73
CA CYS A 18 -2.85 -6.65 -22.21
C CYS A 18 -2.97 -6.42 -23.73
N GLY A 19 -1.92 -6.77 -24.49
CA GLY A 19 -2.02 -7.03 -25.93
C GLY A 19 -2.23 -8.53 -26.15
N GLY A 20 -3.40 -8.91 -26.66
CA GLY A 20 -3.77 -10.30 -26.89
C GLY A 20 -2.84 -11.00 -27.87
N VAL A 21 -2.31 -12.15 -27.46
CA VAL A 21 -1.86 -13.22 -28.35
C VAL A 21 -2.50 -14.51 -27.84
N GLN A 22 -3.40 -15.08 -28.63
CA GLN A 22 -3.94 -16.42 -28.42
C GLN A 22 -2.81 -17.43 -28.59
N VAL A 23 -2.62 -18.29 -27.59
CA VAL A 23 -1.90 -19.56 -27.75
C VAL A 23 -2.92 -20.65 -27.45
N GLU A 24 -3.23 -21.47 -28.47
CA GLU A 24 -4.09 -22.65 -28.33
C GLU A 24 -3.45 -23.68 -27.37
N PRO A 25 -4.22 -24.26 -26.44
CA PRO A 25 -3.74 -25.39 -25.66
C PRO A 25 -3.97 -26.71 -26.39
N ALA A 26 -2.91 -27.52 -26.48
CA ALA A 26 -2.98 -28.92 -26.86
C ALA A 26 -3.74 -29.72 -25.80
N THR A 27 -4.76 -30.47 -26.24
CA THR A 27 -5.58 -31.38 -25.46
C THR A 27 -4.84 -32.67 -25.11
N ALA A 28 -4.91 -33.09 -23.85
CA ALA A 28 -4.67 -34.47 -23.40
C ALA A 28 -5.83 -34.92 -22.49
N PRO A 29 -6.17 -36.22 -22.48
CA PRO A 29 -7.50 -36.70 -22.08
C PRO A 29 -7.73 -36.78 -20.57
N VAL A 30 -9.01 -36.57 -20.21
CA VAL A 30 -9.60 -36.58 -18.89
C VAL A 30 -9.73 -38.02 -18.36
N ALA A 31 -9.21 -38.28 -17.15
CA ALA A 31 -9.55 -39.45 -16.35
C ALA A 31 -10.70 -39.10 -15.37
N ALA A 32 -11.62 -40.04 -15.21
CA ALA A 32 -12.87 -39.90 -14.45
C ALA A 32 -12.63 -39.75 -12.92
N PRO A 33 -13.58 -39.13 -12.18
CA PRO A 33 -13.37 -38.78 -10.78
C PRO A 33 -13.56 -39.98 -9.84
N GLU A 34 -12.56 -40.18 -8.98
CA GLU A 34 -12.61 -41.11 -7.86
C GLU A 34 -13.35 -40.47 -6.66
N LYS A 35 -14.13 -41.30 -5.97
CA LYS A 35 -15.11 -40.95 -4.92
C LYS A 35 -14.44 -40.26 -3.71
N PRO A 36 -15.03 -39.20 -3.13
CA PRO A 36 -14.43 -38.56 -1.95
C PRO A 36 -14.53 -39.45 -0.70
N PRO A 37 -13.46 -39.60 0.08
CA PRO A 37 -13.51 -40.31 1.36
C PRO A 37 -14.26 -39.50 2.44
N PRO A 38 -14.79 -40.16 3.48
CA PRO A 38 -15.64 -39.54 4.48
C PRO A 38 -14.89 -38.52 5.35
N THR A 39 -15.60 -37.42 5.63
CA THR A 39 -15.19 -36.27 6.44
C THR A 39 -14.80 -36.68 7.86
N ALA A 40 -13.51 -36.54 8.19
CA ALA A 40 -13.04 -36.60 9.57
C ALA A 40 -13.44 -35.32 10.33
N PRO A 41 -13.80 -35.39 11.61
CA PRO A 41 -14.19 -34.24 12.41
C PRO A 41 -13.06 -33.22 12.54
N ALA A 42 -13.44 -31.94 12.54
CA ALA A 42 -12.56 -30.79 12.58
C ALA A 42 -11.56 -30.85 13.74
N ALA A 43 -10.27 -30.90 13.41
CA ALA A 43 -9.20 -30.64 14.34
C ALA A 43 -9.32 -29.19 14.83
N ALA A 44 -9.38 -29.02 16.15
CA ALA A 44 -9.35 -27.72 16.81
C ALA A 44 -8.13 -26.89 16.34
N PRO A 45 -8.24 -25.55 16.30
CA PRO A 45 -7.12 -24.70 15.93
C PRO A 45 -5.95 -24.98 16.87
N SER A 46 -4.86 -25.49 16.31
CA SER A 46 -3.59 -25.69 17.01
C SER A 46 -3.13 -24.34 17.53
N ALA A 47 -3.20 -24.18 18.85
CA ALA A 47 -2.69 -23.00 19.54
C ALA A 47 -1.21 -22.84 19.19
N ALA A 48 -0.86 -21.69 18.62
CA ALA A 48 0.53 -21.33 18.39
C ALA A 48 1.30 -21.46 19.71
N PRO A 49 2.52 -22.04 19.72
CA PRO A 49 3.31 -22.14 20.94
C PRO A 49 3.57 -20.75 21.50
N ALA A 50 3.26 -20.56 22.79
CA ALA A 50 3.55 -19.33 23.50
C ALA A 50 5.06 -19.03 23.39
N PRO A 51 5.47 -17.81 23.01
CA PRO A 51 6.87 -17.46 22.96
C PRO A 51 7.49 -17.62 24.34
N SER A 52 8.66 -18.26 24.38
CA SER A 52 9.45 -18.50 25.59
C SER A 52 9.62 -17.20 26.38
N ALA A 53 9.06 -17.17 27.58
CA ALA A 53 9.15 -16.06 28.53
C ALA A 53 10.54 -16.00 29.19
N LYS A 54 11.62 -15.97 28.41
CA LYS A 54 12.89 -15.47 28.93
C LYS A 54 12.70 -13.99 29.20
N ALA A 55 12.83 -13.59 30.47
CA ALA A 55 12.90 -12.20 30.88
C ALA A 55 14.05 -11.54 30.12
N TRP A 56 13.70 -10.65 29.18
CA TRP A 56 14.66 -9.89 28.40
C TRP A 56 15.17 -8.74 29.26
N SER A 57 16.48 -8.50 29.23
CA SER A 57 17.19 -7.63 30.18
C SER A 57 16.62 -6.20 30.27
N PRO A 58 16.65 -5.56 31.45
CA PRO A 58 16.20 -4.18 31.61
C PRO A 58 17.05 -3.21 30.78
N VAL A 59 16.40 -2.15 30.26
CA VAL A 59 17.05 -1.03 29.56
C VAL A 59 17.73 -0.14 30.60
N ASP A 60 18.95 0.33 30.31
CA ASP A 60 19.70 1.31 31.12
C ASP A 60 18.95 2.67 31.26
N ALA A 61 19.58 3.64 31.94
CA ALA A 61 19.08 4.99 32.19
C ALA A 61 18.39 5.65 30.96
N PRO A 62 17.48 6.64 31.17
CA PRO A 62 16.79 7.32 30.07
C PRO A 62 17.72 7.80 28.96
N ASP A 63 17.35 7.51 27.72
CA ASP A 63 18.08 7.81 26.49
C ASP A 63 17.08 8.19 25.37
N PRO A 64 16.73 9.48 25.26
CA PRO A 64 15.76 9.95 24.27
C PRO A 64 16.18 9.73 22.82
N GLU A 65 17.49 9.74 22.53
CA GLU A 65 18.01 9.47 21.18
C GLU A 65 17.76 8.02 20.78
N LYS A 66 18.00 7.09 21.72
CA LYS A 66 17.68 5.67 21.54
C LYS A 66 16.19 5.43 21.38
N ALA A 67 15.35 6.10 22.16
CA ALA A 67 13.88 6.03 22.03
C ALA A 67 13.42 6.46 20.63
N MET A 68 13.95 7.57 20.13
CA MET A 68 13.63 8.06 18.77
C MET A 68 14.15 7.12 17.69
N ARG A 69 15.36 6.58 17.83
CA ARG A 69 15.93 5.59 16.90
C ARG A 69 15.08 4.32 16.83
N TRP A 70 14.64 3.79 17.98
CA TRP A 70 13.72 2.64 18.02
C TRP A 70 12.35 2.98 17.44
N SER A 71 11.84 4.18 17.67
CA SER A 71 10.57 4.64 17.09
C SER A 71 10.62 4.66 15.56
N LEU A 72 11.70 5.22 14.97
CA LEU A 72 11.92 5.21 13.52
C LEU A 72 12.09 3.78 12.98
N ALA A 73 12.81 2.91 13.70
CA ALA A 73 12.95 1.51 13.32
C ALA A 73 11.60 0.76 13.35
N ALA A 74 10.75 1.03 14.35
CA ALA A 74 9.40 0.49 14.47
C ALA A 74 8.53 0.89 13.28
N ILE A 75 8.43 2.20 12.99
CA ILE A 75 7.65 2.71 11.87
C ILE A 75 8.12 2.11 10.54
N ALA A 76 9.43 2.08 10.30
CA ALA A 76 9.99 1.50 9.08
C ALA A 76 9.70 0.00 8.95
N CYS A 77 9.83 -0.75 10.05
CA CYS A 77 9.55 -2.18 10.07
C CYS A 77 8.05 -2.46 9.82
N PHE A 78 7.16 -1.70 10.46
CA PHE A 78 5.71 -1.93 10.44
C PHE A 78 5.08 -1.58 9.10
N THR A 79 5.63 -0.58 8.40
CA THR A 79 5.20 -0.16 7.05
C THR A 79 5.79 -1.02 5.92
N ALA A 80 6.39 -2.18 6.26
CA ALA A 80 6.73 -3.29 5.37
C ALA A 80 7.68 -2.95 4.19
N GLY A 81 8.61 -2.02 4.40
CA GLY A 81 9.68 -1.70 3.43
C GLY A 81 9.36 -0.56 2.47
N THR A 82 8.12 -0.07 2.44
CA THR A 82 7.75 1.13 1.66
C THR A 82 8.52 2.36 2.18
N TRP A 83 8.71 2.46 3.50
CA TRP A 83 9.55 3.46 4.16
C TRP A 83 11.02 3.42 3.73
N ASP A 84 11.63 2.23 3.74
CA ASP A 84 13.05 2.07 3.38
C ASP A 84 13.27 2.29 1.88
N GLU A 85 12.33 1.82 1.04
CA GLU A 85 12.35 2.13 -0.38
C GLU A 85 12.41 3.63 -0.58
N ALA A 86 11.52 4.40 0.05
CA ALA A 86 11.44 5.85 -0.09
C ALA A 86 12.73 6.59 0.22
N ARG A 87 13.51 6.11 1.20
CA ARG A 87 14.75 6.76 1.64
C ARG A 87 15.91 6.67 0.63
N ASP A 88 15.76 5.95 -0.49
CA ASP A 88 16.86 5.62 -1.42
C ASP A 88 18.07 5.01 -0.70
N ALA A 89 17.86 4.44 0.49
CA ALA A 89 18.93 3.95 1.33
C ALA A 89 19.31 2.54 0.87
N ALA A 90 20.58 2.36 0.52
CA ALA A 90 21.18 1.04 0.43
C ALA A 90 21.21 0.42 1.84
N GLY A 91 20.13 -0.28 2.20
CA GLY A 91 19.94 -0.95 3.47
C GLY A 91 18.56 -1.59 3.50
N SER A 92 18.47 -2.89 3.78
CA SER A 92 17.21 -3.65 3.64
C SER A 92 16.36 -3.55 4.92
N ALA A 93 15.02 -3.49 4.79
CA ALA A 93 14.06 -3.58 5.91
C ALA A 93 14.33 -4.69 6.95
N PRO A 94 14.87 -5.88 6.58
CA PRO A 94 15.40 -6.85 7.53
C PRO A 94 16.32 -6.30 8.62
N SER A 95 17.10 -5.24 8.34
CA SER A 95 18.02 -4.63 9.31
C SER A 95 17.29 -3.86 10.43
N ARG A 96 16.17 -3.18 10.15
CA ARG A 96 15.46 -2.36 11.13
C ARG A 96 14.53 -3.16 12.04
N CYS A 97 13.83 -4.16 11.49
CA CYS A 97 13.14 -5.13 12.33
C CYS A 97 14.14 -5.92 13.20
N GLY A 98 15.35 -6.16 12.68
CA GLY A 98 16.47 -6.73 13.42
C GLY A 98 16.89 -5.85 14.60
N VAL A 99 17.08 -4.54 14.38
CA VAL A 99 17.39 -3.56 15.46
C VAL A 99 16.35 -3.62 16.58
N LEU A 100 15.05 -3.68 16.25
CA LEU A 100 14.01 -3.82 17.27
C LEU A 100 14.13 -5.14 18.02
N ALA A 101 14.30 -6.24 17.30
CA ALA A 101 14.44 -7.57 17.89
C ALA A 101 15.67 -7.65 18.82
N THR A 102 16.81 -7.08 18.43
CA THR A 102 18.05 -7.19 19.21
C THR A 102 18.14 -6.16 20.32
N GLU A 103 17.74 -4.92 20.07
CA GLU A 103 18.03 -3.83 21.00
C GLU A 103 16.85 -3.44 21.88
N ALA A 104 15.65 -3.29 21.31
CA ALA A 104 14.45 -2.94 22.08
C ALA A 104 13.92 -4.18 22.82
N LEU A 105 14.00 -5.33 22.15
CA LEU A 105 13.55 -6.60 22.67
C LEU A 105 14.69 -7.39 23.34
N GLY A 106 15.98 -7.12 23.09
CA GLY A 106 17.06 -7.87 23.75
C GLY A 106 17.20 -9.33 23.26
N ALA A 107 16.64 -9.66 22.10
CA ALA A 107 16.81 -10.97 21.47
C ALA A 107 18.22 -11.12 20.89
N LYS A 108 18.62 -12.37 20.65
CA LYS A 108 19.89 -12.64 19.96
C LYS A 108 19.79 -12.23 18.48
N ALA A 109 20.92 -11.89 17.87
CA ALA A 109 20.97 -11.47 16.47
C ALA A 109 20.42 -12.51 15.47
N ASN A 110 20.40 -13.79 15.85
CA ASN A 110 19.88 -14.91 15.07
C ASN A 110 18.54 -15.46 15.60
N ASP A 111 17.82 -14.69 16.42
CA ASP A 111 16.50 -15.08 16.91
C ASP A 111 15.42 -14.80 15.84
N ASP A 112 15.23 -15.77 14.94
CA ASP A 112 14.24 -15.70 13.87
C ASP A 112 12.80 -15.57 14.40
N GLN A 113 12.52 -16.08 15.60
CA GLN A 113 11.19 -16.00 16.21
C GLN A 113 10.89 -14.57 16.67
N ALA A 114 11.84 -13.91 17.34
CA ALA A 114 11.70 -12.51 17.73
C ALA A 114 11.55 -11.61 16.49
N LEU A 115 12.36 -11.83 15.45
CA LEU A 115 12.26 -11.10 14.20
C LEU A 115 10.89 -11.32 13.52
N ALA A 116 10.42 -12.56 13.47
CA ALA A 116 9.11 -12.89 12.89
C ALA A 116 7.96 -12.22 13.67
N ALA A 117 8.03 -12.19 15.00
CA ALA A 117 7.02 -11.57 15.86
C ALA A 117 6.92 -10.05 15.64
N VAL A 118 8.05 -9.35 15.52
CA VAL A 118 8.06 -7.92 15.20
C VAL A 118 7.47 -7.67 13.80
N ARG A 119 7.87 -8.48 12.81
CA ARG A 119 7.40 -8.34 11.42
C ARG A 119 5.91 -8.67 11.23
N SER A 120 5.38 -9.57 12.05
CA SER A 120 3.95 -9.92 12.04
C SER A 120 3.10 -8.95 12.84
N LEU A 121 3.70 -7.94 13.48
CA LEU A 121 3.05 -7.02 14.41
C LEU A 121 2.37 -7.78 15.56
N ASP A 122 3.01 -8.84 16.05
CA ASP A 122 2.53 -9.60 17.21
C ASP A 122 2.25 -8.66 18.38
N ALA A 123 1.11 -8.88 19.06
CA ALA A 123 0.63 -7.96 20.10
C ALA A 123 1.62 -7.85 21.26
N VAL A 124 2.24 -8.95 21.66
CA VAL A 124 3.22 -8.98 22.76
C VAL A 124 4.52 -8.31 22.32
N ALA A 125 5.00 -8.59 21.10
CA ALA A 125 6.20 -7.93 20.58
C ALA A 125 6.02 -6.42 20.48
N VAL A 126 4.88 -5.94 19.95
CA VAL A 126 4.58 -4.50 19.85
C VAL A 126 4.52 -3.85 21.22
N ALA A 127 3.81 -4.46 22.19
CA ALA A 127 3.73 -3.93 23.55
C ALA A 127 5.12 -3.76 24.18
N ARG A 128 6.00 -4.75 24.03
CA ARG A 128 7.37 -4.69 24.57
C ARG A 128 8.25 -3.65 23.88
N VAL A 129 8.11 -3.45 22.56
CA VAL A 129 8.80 -2.35 21.85
C VAL A 129 8.35 -1.00 22.39
N VAL A 130 7.04 -0.83 22.60
CA VAL A 130 6.46 0.39 23.16
C VAL A 130 6.96 0.62 24.58
N ASP A 131 6.97 -0.41 25.45
CA ASP A 131 7.48 -0.31 26.82
C ASP A 131 8.99 0.01 26.86
N ALA A 132 9.76 -0.44 25.87
CA ALA A 132 11.18 -0.09 25.76
C ALA A 132 11.36 1.39 25.39
N ILE A 133 10.55 1.90 24.47
CA ILE A 133 10.55 3.33 24.07
C ILE A 133 10.12 4.21 25.25
N GLU A 134 9.06 3.83 25.96
CA GLU A 134 8.53 4.57 27.12
C GLU A 134 9.57 4.67 28.24
N ARG A 135 10.31 3.59 28.52
CA ARG A 135 11.41 3.62 29.51
C ARG A 135 12.60 4.46 29.06
N ALA A 136 12.91 4.47 27.76
CA ALA A 136 14.02 5.24 27.23
C ALA A 136 13.71 6.75 27.14
N ALA A 137 12.44 7.14 26.99
CA ALA A 137 12.02 8.53 26.97
C ALA A 137 10.76 8.75 27.85
N PRO A 138 10.90 8.70 29.19
CA PRO A 138 9.76 8.80 30.11
C PRO A 138 9.05 10.17 30.05
N ASP A 139 9.76 11.21 29.63
CA ASP A 139 9.24 12.58 29.49
C ASP A 139 8.55 12.84 28.13
N ASP A 140 8.52 11.84 27.24
CA ASP A 140 7.90 11.93 25.91
C ASP A 140 6.77 10.88 25.75
N PRO A 141 5.55 11.15 26.24
CA PRO A 141 4.43 10.23 26.11
C PRO A 141 3.92 10.11 24.66
N HIS A 142 4.31 11.03 23.78
CA HIS A 142 3.84 11.06 22.39
C HIS A 142 4.50 9.95 21.55
N LEU A 143 5.76 9.59 21.82
CA LEU A 143 6.45 8.51 21.09
C LEU A 143 5.78 7.14 21.28
N PRO A 144 5.55 6.62 22.50
CA PRO A 144 4.82 5.38 22.71
C PRO A 144 3.42 5.38 22.07
N ALA A 145 2.68 6.50 22.20
CA ALA A 145 1.35 6.65 21.59
C ALA A 145 1.40 6.55 20.05
N LEU A 146 2.37 7.22 19.42
CA LEU A 146 2.60 7.16 17.98
C LEU A 146 2.92 5.75 17.50
N ILE A 147 3.76 5.01 18.23
CA ILE A 147 4.11 3.64 17.83
C ILE A 147 2.94 2.68 17.98
N ARG A 148 2.12 2.82 19.04
CA ARG A 148 0.87 2.06 19.19
C ARG A 148 -0.08 2.33 18.01
N ALA A 149 -0.35 3.60 17.70
CA ALA A 149 -1.22 3.99 16.59
C ALA A 149 -0.69 3.52 15.22
N THR A 150 0.64 3.60 15.01
CA THR A 150 1.28 3.11 13.79
C THR A 150 1.10 1.60 13.63
N ALA A 151 1.32 0.82 14.71
CA ALA A 151 1.16 -0.63 14.67
C ALA A 151 -0.28 -1.04 14.34
N GLU A 152 -1.28 -0.36 14.91
CA GLU A 152 -2.69 -0.60 14.59
C GLU A 152 -3.02 -0.30 13.12
N ALA A 153 -2.62 0.87 12.62
CA ALA A 153 -2.84 1.24 11.23
C ALA A 153 -2.11 0.31 10.24
N ALA A 154 -0.90 -0.14 10.60
CA ALA A 154 -0.16 -1.11 9.81
C ALA A 154 -0.82 -2.50 9.80
N ARG A 155 -1.45 -2.93 10.90
CA ARG A 155 -2.23 -4.18 10.93
C ARG A 155 -3.46 -4.10 10.02
N GLU A 156 -4.18 -2.98 10.03
CA GLU A 156 -5.30 -2.72 9.09
C GLU A 156 -4.82 -2.85 7.64
N ALA A 157 -3.73 -2.16 7.28
CA ALA A 157 -3.17 -2.21 5.93
C ALA A 157 -2.70 -3.64 5.54
N ILE A 158 -2.02 -4.37 6.43
CA ILE A 158 -1.61 -5.77 6.18
C ILE A 158 -2.83 -6.66 5.93
N ALA A 159 -3.89 -6.52 6.73
CA ALA A 159 -5.10 -7.30 6.59
C ALA A 159 -5.80 -7.01 5.24
N ALA A 160 -5.91 -5.73 4.87
CA ALA A 160 -6.43 -5.31 3.58
C ALA A 160 -5.59 -5.88 2.42
N ARG A 161 -4.25 -5.80 2.48
CA ARG A 161 -3.36 -6.39 1.47
C ARG A 161 -3.60 -7.89 1.28
N ARG A 162 -3.66 -8.65 2.37
CA ARG A 162 -3.90 -10.10 2.33
C ARG A 162 -5.25 -10.43 1.69
N ALA A 163 -6.30 -9.68 2.02
CA ALA A 163 -7.61 -9.85 1.40
C ALA A 163 -7.60 -9.46 -0.09
N CYS A 164 -6.87 -8.41 -0.49
CA CYS A 164 -6.70 -8.05 -1.90
C CYS A 164 -5.99 -9.15 -2.70
N GLU A 165 -4.97 -9.81 -2.13
CA GLU A 165 -4.29 -10.94 -2.79
C GLU A 165 -5.24 -12.10 -3.09
N VAL A 166 -6.19 -12.38 -2.18
CA VAL A 166 -7.23 -13.39 -2.41
C VAL A 166 -8.13 -12.97 -3.58
N LEU A 167 -8.64 -11.74 -3.57
CA LEU A 167 -9.49 -11.23 -4.66
C LEU A 167 -8.78 -11.24 -6.03
N ARG A 168 -7.48 -10.90 -6.08
CA ARG A 168 -6.71 -10.97 -7.33
C ARG A 168 -6.58 -12.40 -7.84
N LYS A 169 -6.41 -13.39 -6.95
CA LYS A 169 -6.38 -14.81 -7.34
C LYS A 169 -7.71 -15.26 -7.93
N ASP A 170 -8.83 -14.85 -7.34
CA ASP A 170 -10.15 -15.19 -7.87
C ASP A 170 -10.40 -14.55 -9.25
N LEU A 171 -9.96 -13.30 -9.44
CA LEU A 171 -10.02 -12.63 -10.76
C LEU A 171 -9.15 -13.34 -11.80
N ALA A 172 -7.93 -13.76 -11.43
CA ALA A 172 -7.04 -14.52 -12.30
C ALA A 172 -7.63 -15.89 -12.67
N ALA A 173 -8.34 -16.53 -11.73
CA ALA A 173 -9.08 -17.77 -11.95
C ALA A 173 -10.40 -17.59 -12.72
N LYS A 174 -10.83 -16.34 -12.97
CA LYS A 174 -12.12 -15.98 -13.60
C LYS A 174 -13.34 -16.53 -12.85
N ASP A 175 -13.23 -16.70 -11.53
CA ASP A 175 -14.31 -17.20 -10.68
C ASP A 175 -15.08 -16.03 -10.04
N ALA A 176 -16.06 -15.50 -10.78
CA ALA A 176 -16.83 -14.33 -10.36
C ALA A 176 -17.64 -14.57 -9.08
N ALA A 177 -18.23 -15.76 -8.91
CA ALA A 177 -19.03 -16.09 -7.74
C ALA A 177 -18.18 -16.12 -6.47
N LYS A 178 -16.99 -16.74 -6.54
CA LYS A 178 -16.05 -16.77 -5.44
C LYS A 178 -15.47 -15.39 -5.12
N HIS A 179 -15.13 -14.61 -6.15
CA HIS A 179 -14.68 -13.24 -5.98
C HIS A 179 -15.71 -12.40 -5.20
N ASP A 180 -16.99 -12.49 -5.58
CA ASP A 180 -18.06 -11.73 -4.92
C ASP A 180 -18.30 -12.20 -3.49
N ALA A 181 -18.25 -13.50 -3.23
CA ALA A 181 -18.34 -14.05 -1.88
C ALA A 181 -17.17 -13.59 -0.99
N HIS A 182 -15.93 -13.62 -1.49
CA HIS A 182 -14.77 -13.13 -0.75
C HIS A 182 -14.80 -11.62 -0.54
N LEU A 183 -15.25 -10.85 -1.53
CA LEU A 183 -15.43 -9.41 -1.39
C LEU A 183 -16.46 -9.08 -0.31
N GLN A 184 -17.60 -9.78 -0.29
CA GLN A 184 -18.63 -9.61 0.74
C GLN A 184 -18.11 -10.00 2.12
N GLY A 185 -17.45 -11.15 2.25
CA GLY A 185 -16.89 -11.62 3.51
C GLY A 185 -15.73 -10.77 4.06
N SER A 186 -15.00 -10.08 3.18
CA SER A 186 -13.84 -9.26 3.54
C SER A 186 -14.12 -7.75 3.53
N ALA A 187 -15.35 -7.31 3.23
CA ALA A 187 -15.67 -5.90 3.03
C ALA A 187 -15.32 -5.01 4.24
N ALA A 188 -15.55 -5.51 5.46
CA ALA A 188 -15.20 -4.80 6.69
C ALA A 188 -13.68 -4.63 6.84
N VAL A 189 -12.90 -5.66 6.52
CA VAL A 189 -11.42 -5.63 6.58
C VAL A 189 -10.85 -4.72 5.50
N LEU A 190 -11.36 -4.81 4.27
CA LEU A 190 -10.89 -4.01 3.14
C LEU A 190 -11.19 -2.52 3.29
N GLY A 191 -12.30 -2.19 3.96
CA GLY A 191 -12.75 -0.82 4.19
C GLY A 191 -12.45 -0.28 5.58
N ALA A 192 -11.75 -1.02 6.44
CA ALA A 192 -11.33 -0.56 7.76
C ALA A 192 -10.41 0.65 7.61
N LYS A 193 -10.67 1.67 8.42
CA LYS A 193 -9.96 2.96 8.37
C LYS A 193 -9.70 3.55 9.75
N GLU A 194 -10.25 2.95 10.79
CA GLU A 194 -10.36 3.54 12.11
C GLU A 194 -8.98 3.76 12.72
N ALA A 195 -8.04 2.81 12.59
CA ALA A 195 -6.68 3.01 13.06
C ALA A 195 -5.89 4.00 12.20
N LEU A 196 -6.08 3.98 10.87
CA LEU A 196 -5.49 5.00 9.99
C LEU A 196 -5.95 6.42 10.35
N ALA A 197 -7.25 6.60 10.60
CA ALA A 197 -7.83 7.89 11.01
C ALA A 197 -7.34 8.32 12.41
N ARG A 198 -7.20 7.37 13.35
CA ARG A 198 -6.59 7.66 14.67
C ARG A 198 -5.14 8.11 14.53
N LEU A 199 -4.36 7.50 13.65
CA LEU A 199 -2.97 7.91 13.41
C LEU A 199 -2.89 9.31 12.77
N ASP A 200 -3.77 9.64 11.84
CA ASP A 200 -3.85 10.96 11.19
C ASP A 200 -4.19 12.09 12.17
N THR A 201 -5.10 11.81 13.11
CA THR A 201 -5.61 12.78 14.09
C THR A 201 -4.89 12.73 15.43
N LEU A 202 -3.85 11.90 15.55
CA LEU A 202 -3.08 11.76 16.79
C LEU A 202 -2.36 13.07 17.13
N ASP A 203 -2.54 13.53 18.37
CA ASP A 203 -1.67 14.56 18.94
C ASP A 203 -0.29 13.96 19.27
N ALA A 204 0.58 13.96 18.26
CA ALA A 204 1.95 13.47 18.39
C ALA A 204 2.94 14.57 18.86
N GLY A 205 2.45 15.74 19.28
CA GLY A 205 3.27 16.85 19.74
C GLY A 205 4.40 17.19 18.76
N PRO A 206 5.68 17.17 19.18
CA PRO A 206 6.82 17.45 18.30
C PRO A 206 6.98 16.44 17.15
N HIS A 207 6.35 15.26 17.24
CA HIS A 207 6.42 14.19 16.25
C HIS A 207 5.27 14.21 15.23
N ALA A 208 4.50 15.31 15.16
CA ALA A 208 3.38 15.45 14.23
C ALA A 208 3.75 15.19 12.76
N ALA A 209 4.92 15.65 12.30
CA ALA A 209 5.39 15.39 10.94
C ALA A 209 5.66 13.89 10.70
N LEU A 210 6.15 13.16 11.70
CA LEU A 210 6.38 11.72 11.63
C LEU A 210 5.06 10.95 11.57
N ALA A 211 4.08 11.32 12.41
CA ALA A 211 2.73 10.74 12.40
C ALA A 211 2.07 10.91 11.03
N ARG A 212 2.00 12.15 10.52
CA ARG A 212 1.38 12.46 9.22
C ARG A 212 2.09 11.79 8.04
N THR A 213 3.43 11.74 8.07
CA THR A 213 4.18 11.01 7.03
C THR A 213 3.81 9.53 7.04
N THR A 214 3.74 8.92 8.22
CA THR A 214 3.37 7.50 8.37
C THR A 214 1.93 7.25 7.91
N THR A 215 0.99 8.13 8.23
CA THR A 215 -0.38 8.08 7.72
C THR A 215 -0.40 8.10 6.19
N LEU A 216 0.31 9.04 5.55
CA LEU A 216 0.32 9.12 4.09
C LEU A 216 0.94 7.89 3.43
N VAL A 217 1.97 7.30 4.05
CA VAL A 217 2.57 6.03 3.58
C VAL A 217 1.55 4.90 3.58
N LEU A 218 0.83 4.73 4.69
CA LEU A 218 -0.19 3.69 4.82
C LEU A 218 -1.41 3.96 3.92
N ALA A 219 -1.84 5.22 3.80
CA ALA A 219 -2.89 5.61 2.87
C ALA A 219 -2.49 5.32 1.41
N ALA A 220 -1.25 5.62 1.01
CA ALA A 220 -0.75 5.27 -0.32
C ALA A 220 -0.78 3.75 -0.56
N ASP A 221 -0.45 2.95 0.46
CA ASP A 221 -0.52 1.48 0.36
C ASP A 221 -1.94 0.94 0.12
N HIS A 222 -2.97 1.56 0.71
CA HIS A 222 -4.37 1.23 0.38
C HIS A 222 -4.71 1.54 -1.08
N VAL A 223 -4.29 2.70 -1.59
CA VAL A 223 -4.52 3.08 -3.00
C VAL A 223 -3.82 2.11 -3.96
N GLU A 224 -2.60 1.69 -3.62
CA GLU A 224 -1.85 0.69 -4.37
C GLU A 224 -2.51 -0.69 -4.31
N SER A 225 -3.00 -1.09 -3.13
CA SER A 225 -3.69 -2.36 -2.93
C SER A 225 -4.97 -2.48 -3.76
N ALA A 226 -5.62 -1.36 -4.08
CA ALA A 226 -6.77 -1.36 -4.97
C ALA A 226 -6.40 -1.76 -6.42
N ARG A 227 -5.15 -1.62 -6.85
CA ARG A 227 -4.76 -1.89 -8.25
C ARG A 227 -4.99 -3.35 -8.64
N GLY A 228 -5.41 -3.53 -9.88
CA GLY A 228 -5.72 -4.84 -10.47
C GLY A 228 -7.01 -5.50 -9.97
N LEU A 229 -7.77 -4.85 -9.08
CA LEU A 229 -9.05 -5.36 -8.59
C LEU A 229 -10.22 -4.96 -9.50
N ALA A 230 -11.36 -5.63 -9.32
CA ALA A 230 -12.62 -5.22 -9.93
C ALA A 230 -13.08 -3.85 -9.37
N PRO A 231 -13.84 -3.04 -10.14
CA PRO A 231 -14.23 -1.68 -9.73
C PRO A 231 -14.86 -1.56 -8.35
N ARG A 232 -15.75 -2.48 -7.96
CA ARG A 232 -16.39 -2.48 -6.64
C ARG A 232 -15.37 -2.69 -5.51
N ALA A 233 -14.45 -3.63 -5.69
CA ALA A 233 -13.38 -3.88 -4.73
C ALA A 233 -12.40 -2.69 -4.66
N LYS A 234 -12.08 -2.04 -5.79
CA LYS A 234 -11.26 -0.82 -5.82
C LYS A 234 -11.82 0.28 -4.94
N VAL A 235 -13.12 0.55 -5.04
CA VAL A 235 -13.79 1.57 -4.22
C VAL A 235 -13.66 1.25 -2.73
N VAL A 236 -13.90 0.00 -2.32
CA VAL A 236 -13.82 -0.41 -0.91
C VAL A 236 -12.38 -0.27 -0.38
N VAL A 237 -11.40 -0.75 -1.14
CA VAL A 237 -9.99 -0.79 -0.71
C VAL A 237 -9.33 0.58 -0.69
N ALA A 238 -9.65 1.46 -1.65
CA ALA A 238 -9.09 2.81 -1.70
C ALA A 238 -9.80 3.77 -0.73
N ALA A 239 -10.99 3.42 -0.22
CA ALA A 239 -11.77 4.32 0.62
C ALA A 239 -11.05 4.81 1.89
N PRO A 240 -10.37 3.95 2.68
CA PRO A 240 -9.62 4.41 3.85
C PRO A 240 -8.65 5.56 3.51
N ALA A 241 -7.91 5.42 2.41
CA ALA A 241 -6.96 6.44 1.97
C ALA A 241 -7.64 7.75 1.51
N PHE A 242 -8.70 7.63 0.71
CA PHE A 242 -9.38 8.80 0.15
C PHE A 242 -10.16 9.56 1.24
N GLU A 243 -10.76 8.85 2.19
CA GLU A 243 -11.49 9.47 3.29
C GLU A 243 -10.55 10.15 4.28
N VAL A 244 -9.45 9.50 4.65
CA VAL A 244 -8.50 10.05 5.65
C VAL A 244 -7.59 11.10 5.03
N ALA A 245 -6.87 10.77 3.94
CA ALA A 245 -5.85 11.68 3.40
C ALA A 245 -6.43 12.77 2.48
N LEU A 246 -7.56 12.52 1.84
CA LEU A 246 -8.14 13.40 0.82
C LEU A 246 -9.52 13.97 1.19
N ALA A 247 -10.09 13.57 2.34
CA ALA A 247 -11.44 13.96 2.78
C ALA A 247 -12.54 13.68 1.73
N VAL A 248 -12.40 12.61 0.93
CA VAL A 248 -13.40 12.22 -0.07
C VAL A 248 -14.19 11.02 0.44
N PRO A 249 -15.50 11.16 0.72
CA PRO A 249 -16.31 10.08 1.26
C PRO A 249 -16.51 8.95 0.24
N ARG A 250 -16.52 7.71 0.73
CA ARG A 250 -16.89 6.55 -0.09
C ARG A 250 -18.31 6.71 -0.64
N PRO A 251 -18.55 6.40 -1.91
CA PRO A 251 -19.89 6.44 -2.48
C PRO A 251 -20.82 5.44 -1.77
N ALA A 252 -22.05 5.86 -1.48
CA ALA A 252 -23.05 5.02 -0.82
C ALA A 252 -23.60 3.90 -1.72
N LYS A 253 -23.51 4.06 -3.05
CA LYS A 253 -23.96 3.10 -4.05
C LYS A 253 -22.85 2.78 -5.05
N PHE A 254 -22.79 1.52 -5.48
CA PHE A 254 -21.79 1.02 -6.42
C PHE A 254 -22.38 0.90 -7.83
N GLU A 255 -22.66 2.04 -8.45
CA GLU A 255 -23.15 2.08 -9.83
C GLU A 255 -22.02 1.84 -10.86
N PRO A 256 -22.34 1.41 -12.09
CA PRO A 256 -21.36 1.39 -13.18
C PRO A 256 -20.66 2.74 -13.33
N GLY A 257 -19.32 2.74 -13.34
CA GLY A 257 -18.52 3.97 -13.39
C GLY A 257 -18.33 4.69 -12.05
N ALA A 258 -18.86 4.17 -10.93
CA ALA A 258 -18.63 4.71 -9.59
C ALA A 258 -17.14 4.81 -9.26
N TRP A 259 -16.35 3.80 -9.65
CA TRP A 259 -14.89 3.83 -9.47
C TRP A 259 -14.24 5.04 -10.14
N LEU A 260 -14.51 5.26 -11.43
CA LEU A 260 -13.91 6.37 -12.18
C LEU A 260 -14.33 7.73 -11.59
N SER A 261 -15.59 7.87 -11.22
CA SER A 261 -16.11 9.08 -10.57
C SER A 261 -15.43 9.33 -9.23
N TYR A 262 -15.21 8.27 -8.46
CA TYR A 262 -14.58 8.33 -7.14
C TYR A 262 -13.12 8.75 -7.22
N VAL A 263 -12.32 8.11 -8.09
CA VAL A 263 -10.90 8.49 -8.27
C VAL A 263 -10.75 9.88 -8.90
N THR A 264 -11.70 10.33 -9.73
CA THR A 264 -11.72 11.70 -10.27
C THR A 264 -12.04 12.72 -9.17
N ALA A 265 -12.97 12.42 -8.28
CA ALA A 265 -13.27 13.26 -7.12
C ALA A 265 -12.05 13.33 -6.17
N ALA A 266 -11.38 12.20 -5.93
CA ALA A 266 -10.13 12.13 -5.18
C ALA A 266 -9.04 13.01 -5.80
N ALA A 267 -8.82 12.93 -7.12
CA ALA A 267 -7.85 13.77 -7.83
C ALA A 267 -8.16 15.27 -7.70
N LYS A 268 -9.45 15.65 -7.83
CA LYS A 268 -9.90 17.03 -7.64
C LYS A 268 -9.68 17.51 -6.20
N ALA A 269 -10.04 16.71 -5.20
CA ALA A 269 -9.82 17.04 -3.78
C ALA A 269 -8.32 17.13 -3.42
N ALA A 270 -7.48 16.40 -4.16
CA ALA A 270 -6.03 16.50 -4.12
C ALA A 270 -5.46 17.78 -4.78
N GLY A 271 -6.28 18.62 -5.42
CA GLY A 271 -5.82 19.82 -6.13
C GLY A 271 -5.43 19.59 -7.59
N HIS A 272 -5.61 18.37 -8.11
CA HIS A 272 -5.18 17.95 -9.45
C HIS A 272 -6.37 17.45 -10.29
N PRO A 273 -7.29 18.35 -10.69
CA PRO A 273 -8.46 17.96 -11.49
C PRO A 273 -8.04 17.46 -12.87
N VAL A 274 -8.68 16.38 -13.32
CA VAL A 274 -8.35 15.74 -14.60
C VAL A 274 -9.41 16.05 -15.66
N LYS A 275 -8.94 16.37 -16.88
CA LYS A 275 -9.83 16.51 -18.03
C LYS A 275 -10.21 15.12 -18.54
N ILE A 276 -11.51 14.86 -18.60
CA ILE A 276 -12.08 13.56 -18.90
C ILE A 276 -12.21 13.41 -20.43
N LYS A 277 -11.12 13.09 -21.12
CA LYS A 277 -11.15 12.69 -22.54
C LYS A 277 -10.46 11.34 -22.71
N GLY A 278 -10.90 10.54 -23.69
CA GLY A 278 -10.37 9.21 -23.98
C GLY A 278 -11.20 8.04 -23.42
N THR A 279 -10.65 6.84 -23.56
CA THR A 279 -11.22 5.57 -23.07
C THR A 279 -11.37 5.57 -21.55
N THR A 280 -12.22 4.69 -21.02
CA THR A 280 -12.37 4.50 -19.55
C THR A 280 -11.02 4.23 -18.87
N HIS A 281 -10.16 3.45 -19.50
CA HIS A 281 -8.83 3.14 -18.98
C HIS A 281 -7.92 4.37 -18.88
N GLU A 282 -7.87 5.19 -19.94
CA GLU A 282 -7.07 6.42 -19.95
C GLU A 282 -7.57 7.43 -18.92
N ARG A 283 -8.89 7.57 -18.80
CA ARG A 283 -9.51 8.45 -17.81
C ARG A 283 -9.17 8.01 -16.38
N GLU A 284 -9.18 6.70 -16.12
CA GLU A 284 -8.76 6.14 -14.84
C GLU A 284 -7.27 6.39 -14.57
N GLN A 285 -6.38 6.17 -15.55
CA GLN A 285 -4.95 6.46 -15.40
C GLN A 285 -4.68 7.93 -15.11
N ALA A 286 -5.34 8.85 -15.82
CA ALA A 286 -5.23 10.27 -15.59
C ALA A 286 -5.68 10.64 -14.18
N ALA A 287 -6.85 10.14 -13.74
CA ALA A 287 -7.37 10.38 -12.41
C ALA A 287 -6.42 9.85 -11.32
N PHE A 288 -5.84 8.66 -11.49
CA PHE A 288 -4.82 8.15 -10.59
C PHE A 288 -3.55 9.00 -10.56
N ALA A 289 -3.10 9.53 -11.71
CA ALA A 289 -1.96 10.44 -11.77
C ALA A 289 -2.26 11.74 -10.98
N GLY A 290 -3.48 12.27 -11.07
CA GLY A 290 -3.91 13.40 -10.24
C GLY A 290 -3.91 13.09 -8.74
N VAL A 291 -4.38 11.91 -8.34
CA VAL A 291 -4.27 11.45 -6.94
C VAL A 291 -2.80 11.35 -6.51
N ALA A 292 -1.94 10.73 -7.33
CA ALA A 292 -0.52 10.59 -7.04
C ALA A 292 0.18 11.95 -6.89
N ALA A 293 -0.15 12.92 -7.74
CA ALA A 293 0.34 14.29 -7.62
C ALA A 293 -0.07 14.94 -6.29
N GLY A 294 -1.32 14.77 -5.86
CA GLY A 294 -1.77 15.28 -4.56
C GLY A 294 -1.12 14.61 -3.35
N PHE A 295 -0.80 13.32 -3.44
CA PHE A 295 0.03 12.67 -2.42
C PHE A 295 1.46 13.23 -2.45
N ALA A 296 2.04 13.43 -3.63
CA ALA A 296 3.38 13.98 -3.78
C ALA A 296 3.51 15.38 -3.15
N ASP A 297 2.51 16.24 -3.35
CA ASP A 297 2.50 17.59 -2.78
C ASP A 297 2.38 17.57 -1.25
N ARG A 298 1.54 16.69 -0.70
CA ARG A 298 1.45 16.50 0.76
C ARG A 298 2.76 15.98 1.36
N PHE A 299 3.41 15.01 0.70
CA PHE A 299 4.72 14.53 1.11
C PHE A 299 5.79 15.62 1.03
N ALA A 300 5.79 16.45 -0.02
CA ALA A 300 6.71 17.58 -0.14
C ALA A 300 6.51 18.59 1.00
N ALA A 301 5.26 18.97 1.29
CA ALA A 301 4.96 19.86 2.41
C ALA A 301 5.40 19.29 3.76
N LEU A 302 5.22 17.98 3.99
CA LEU A 302 5.72 17.33 5.20
C LEU A 302 7.24 17.31 5.27
N ALA A 303 7.94 17.13 4.15
CA ALA A 303 9.40 17.18 4.10
C ALA A 303 9.94 18.57 4.49
N ASP A 304 9.21 19.64 4.15
CA ASP A 304 9.57 21.01 4.51
C ASP A 304 9.35 21.29 6.01
N MET A 305 8.33 20.68 6.61
CA MET A 305 8.01 20.84 8.05
C MET A 305 8.79 19.88 8.97
N ALA A 306 9.31 18.78 8.44
CA ALA A 306 9.98 17.75 9.24
C ALA A 306 11.34 18.23 9.78
N THR A 307 11.50 18.20 11.10
CA THR A 307 12.76 18.52 11.79
C THR A 307 13.72 17.32 11.83
N THR A 308 13.18 16.10 11.87
CA THR A 308 13.97 14.87 11.86
C THR A 308 14.51 14.58 10.45
N PRO A 309 15.84 14.48 10.24
CA PRO A 309 16.43 14.26 8.92
C PRO A 309 15.90 13.02 8.19
N GLU A 310 15.66 11.93 8.92
CA GLU A 310 15.10 10.70 8.36
C GLU A 310 13.68 10.90 7.82
N VAL A 311 12.81 11.58 8.59
CA VAL A 311 11.43 11.85 8.17
C VAL A 311 11.40 12.74 6.93
N LYS A 312 12.25 13.77 6.92
CA LYS A 312 12.44 14.64 5.77
C LYS A 312 12.88 13.86 4.53
N ALA A 313 13.87 12.97 4.67
CA ALA A 313 14.36 12.15 3.57
C ALA A 313 13.29 11.20 3.01
N VAL A 314 12.52 10.55 3.89
CA VAL A 314 11.43 9.65 3.50
C VAL A 314 10.33 10.41 2.78
N ALA A 315 9.85 11.52 3.35
CA ALA A 315 8.81 12.33 2.75
C ALA A 315 9.25 12.90 1.38
N ALA A 316 10.45 13.46 1.29
CA ALA A 316 11.00 13.95 0.02
C ALA A 316 11.17 12.82 -1.02
N GLY A 317 11.62 11.64 -0.59
CA GLY A 317 11.78 10.47 -1.43
C GLY A 317 10.47 9.95 -2.00
N TYR A 318 9.40 9.92 -1.20
CA TYR A 318 8.04 9.63 -1.67
C TYR A 318 7.54 10.66 -2.67
N ALA A 319 7.67 11.95 -2.35
CA ALA A 319 7.26 13.03 -3.23
C ALA A 319 7.94 12.92 -4.60
N LYS A 320 9.26 12.68 -4.62
CA LYS A 320 10.04 12.49 -5.84
C LYS A 320 9.56 11.30 -6.67
N ARG A 321 9.30 10.14 -6.05
CA ARG A 321 8.82 8.94 -6.77
C ARG A 321 7.43 9.14 -7.37
N LEU A 322 6.52 9.71 -6.60
CA LEU A 322 5.16 9.97 -7.06
C LEU A 322 5.16 10.97 -8.21
N ARG A 323 6.02 12.01 -8.16
CA ARG A 323 6.24 12.92 -9.30
C ARG A 323 6.75 12.20 -10.53
N ALA A 324 7.71 11.28 -10.38
CA ALA A 324 8.19 10.47 -11.51
C ALA A 324 7.05 9.64 -12.15
N VAL A 325 6.14 9.08 -11.34
CA VAL A 325 4.95 8.38 -11.85
C VAL A 325 4.04 9.33 -12.66
N VAL A 326 3.81 10.54 -12.15
CA VAL A 326 3.01 11.58 -12.82
C VAL A 326 3.66 12.00 -14.15
N ASP A 327 4.98 12.23 -14.15
CA ASP A 327 5.73 12.62 -15.35
C ASP A 327 5.68 11.53 -16.42
N GLU A 328 5.84 10.26 -16.02
CA GLU A 328 5.71 9.12 -16.95
C GLU A 328 4.29 8.99 -17.50
N ALA A 329 3.26 9.25 -16.69
CA ALA A 329 1.87 9.30 -17.17
C ALA A 329 1.67 10.40 -18.22
N ALA A 330 2.22 11.59 -17.95
CA ALA A 330 2.14 12.73 -18.85
C ALA A 330 2.88 12.49 -20.17
N LYS A 331 4.08 11.89 -20.12
CA LYS A 331 4.84 11.51 -21.31
C LYS A 331 4.07 10.51 -22.18
N LYS A 332 3.49 9.47 -21.58
CA LYS A 332 2.69 8.47 -22.30
C LYS A 332 1.46 9.09 -22.94
N ALA A 333 0.77 9.98 -22.22
CA ALA A 333 -0.38 10.70 -22.76
C ALA A 333 0.01 11.58 -23.96
N LYS A 334 1.13 12.32 -23.86
CA LYS A 334 1.64 13.14 -24.96
C LYS A 334 2.02 12.30 -26.18
N ALA A 335 2.79 11.23 -25.99
CA ALA A 335 3.22 10.35 -27.09
C ALA A 335 2.02 9.77 -27.87
N LYS A 336 0.91 9.50 -27.20
CA LYS A 336 -0.31 9.01 -27.85
C LYS A 336 -1.02 10.10 -28.68
N VAL A 337 -1.06 11.34 -28.18
CA VAL A 337 -1.60 12.49 -28.94
C VAL A 337 -0.77 12.73 -30.19
N ASP A 338 0.56 12.72 -30.06
CA ASP A 338 1.48 12.91 -31.19
C ASP A 338 1.34 11.79 -32.23
N ALA A 339 1.16 10.54 -31.79
CA ALA A 339 0.89 9.40 -32.68
C ALA A 339 -0.47 9.49 -33.40
N GLY A 340 -1.50 10.00 -32.71
CA GLY A 340 -2.82 10.23 -33.31
C GLY A 340 -2.79 11.30 -34.40
N ALA A 341 -2.14 12.44 -34.12
CA ALA A 341 -1.97 13.51 -35.09
C ALA A 341 -1.20 13.05 -36.34
N ALA A 342 -0.14 12.25 -36.15
CA ALA A 342 0.63 11.68 -37.26
C ALA A 342 -0.19 10.70 -38.12
N ALA A 343 -1.13 9.95 -37.52
CA ALA A 343 -2.03 9.05 -38.24
C ALA A 343 -3.08 9.81 -39.05
N ASP A 344 -3.66 10.88 -38.49
CA ASP A 344 -4.61 11.75 -39.17
C ASP A 344 -3.97 12.47 -40.37
N ASP A 345 -2.72 12.93 -40.21
CA ASP A 345 -1.92 13.55 -41.28
C ASP A 345 -1.55 12.54 -42.39
N ALA A 346 -1.33 11.27 -42.06
CA ALA A 346 -1.07 10.21 -43.02
C ALA A 346 -2.33 9.79 -43.79
N GLU A 347 -3.49 9.82 -43.14
CA GLU A 347 -4.79 9.52 -43.76
C GLU A 347 -5.25 10.65 -44.71
N ALA A 348 -5.00 11.91 -44.33
CA ALA A 348 -5.24 13.09 -45.19
C ALA A 348 -4.40 13.10 -46.49
N LYS A 349 -3.29 12.35 -46.53
CA LYS A 349 -2.39 12.24 -47.71
C LYS A 349 -2.67 11.04 -48.61
N LYS A 350 -3.70 10.21 -48.34
CA LYS A 350 -4.07 9.11 -49.25
C LYS A 350 -4.65 9.67 -50.56
N PRO A 351 -4.15 9.27 -51.74
CA PRO A 351 -4.66 9.78 -53.01
C PRO A 351 -6.12 9.37 -53.21
N ILE A 352 -6.99 10.38 -53.40
CA ILE A 352 -8.39 10.19 -53.79
C ILE A 352 -8.38 9.42 -55.11
N LYS A 353 -8.71 8.12 -55.06
CA LYS A 353 -8.90 7.31 -56.26
C LYS A 353 -10.07 7.90 -57.05
N LYS A 354 -9.76 8.70 -58.06
CA LYS A 354 -10.74 9.16 -59.06
C LYS A 354 -11.40 7.94 -59.66
N LYS A 355 -12.68 7.72 -59.36
CA LYS A 355 -13.54 6.82 -60.12
C LYS A 355 -13.56 7.32 -61.56
N LYS A 356 -13.00 6.52 -62.48
CA LYS A 356 -13.16 6.75 -63.91
C LYS A 356 -14.61 6.39 -64.29
N PRO A 357 -15.30 7.22 -65.08
CA PRO A 357 -16.68 7.00 -65.49
C PRO A 357 -16.86 5.74 -66.34
#